data_AF-A0A2T6B8N5-F1
#
_entry.id   AF-A0A2T6B8N5-F1
#
_cell.length_a   1.000
_cell.length_b   1.000
_cell.length_c   1.000
_cell.angle_alpha   90.00
_cell.angle_beta   90.00
_cell.angle_gamma   90.00
#
_symmetry.space_group_name_H-M   'P 1'
#
loop_
_entity.id
_entity.type
_entity.pdbx_description
1 polymer ?
#
loop_
_entity_poly.entity_id
_entity_poly.type
_entity_poly.pdbx_seq_one_letter_code
_entity_poly.pdbx_strand_id
1 'polypeptide(L)'
;MRLVPVPAFTQIPDGRIRVGPLRGPISRVRTVFMRYGIRLSLETSDPVMVSRHAQGLVLSCAGPGVRGYLLDRDGIEAPSSDVDALMALLLPDRSTCRLTGHYRAEEDRMVESEALYWRVSGEVLSSERRELIGTDGTRRLLSARSAQAPRRRDGRGAGRLIAV
;
A
#
# COMPACT_ATOMS: atom_id res chain seq x y z
N MET A 1 32.15 9.07 -8.84
CA MET A 1 30.94 8.62 -8.11
C MET A 1 31.11 7.14 -7.84
N ARG A 2 31.11 6.69 -6.57
CA ARG A 2 31.36 5.28 -6.22
C ARG A 2 30.01 4.61 -6.02
N LEU A 3 29.68 3.65 -6.89
CA LEU A 3 28.44 2.86 -6.81
C LEU A 3 28.55 1.94 -5.59
N VAL A 4 27.51 1.90 -4.76
CA VAL A 4 27.46 1.06 -3.56
C VAL A 4 26.35 0.03 -3.77
N PRO A 5 26.69 -1.26 -3.95
CA PRO A 5 25.68 -2.27 -4.22
C PRO A 5 24.69 -2.41 -3.06
N VAL A 6 23.41 -2.65 -3.39
CA VAL A 6 22.37 -2.89 -2.38
C VAL A 6 22.50 -4.31 -1.84
N PRO A 7 22.74 -4.52 -0.53
CA PRO A 7 22.86 -5.85 0.04
C PRO A 7 21.61 -6.70 -0.24
N ALA A 8 21.82 -7.97 -0.62
CA ALA A 8 20.80 -8.98 -0.83
C ALA A 8 19.85 -8.80 -2.05
N PHE A 9 20.12 -7.89 -2.99
CA PHE A 9 19.26 -7.63 -4.16
C PHE A 9 18.82 -8.90 -4.93
N THR A 10 19.72 -9.88 -5.08
CA THR A 10 19.44 -11.13 -5.80
C THR A 10 18.70 -12.18 -4.96
N GLN A 11 18.75 -12.08 -3.63
CA GLN A 11 18.15 -13.02 -2.67
C GLN A 11 16.70 -12.66 -2.31
N ILE A 12 16.21 -11.54 -2.84
CA ILE A 12 14.85 -11.06 -2.64
C ILE A 12 13.91 -11.86 -3.57
N PRO A 13 12.77 -12.40 -3.06
CA PRO A 13 11.79 -13.08 -3.91
C PRO A 13 11.29 -12.19 -5.04
N ASP A 14 10.85 -12.78 -6.16
CA ASP A 14 10.39 -12.07 -7.37
C ASP A 14 9.46 -10.89 -7.06
N GLY A 15 8.59 -11.05 -6.06
CA GLY A 15 8.03 -9.94 -5.34
C GLY A 15 7.60 -10.29 -3.92
N ARG A 16 7.33 -9.25 -3.14
CA ARG A 16 6.78 -9.34 -1.79
C ARG A 16 5.86 -8.16 -1.51
N ILE A 17 4.82 -8.40 -0.75
CA ILE A 17 3.97 -7.36 -0.18
C ILE A 17 3.66 -7.69 1.28
N ARG A 18 3.59 -6.66 2.10
CA ARG A 18 3.16 -6.72 3.50
C ARG A 18 2.18 -5.58 3.75
N VAL A 19 1.02 -5.90 4.33
CA VAL A 19 -0.05 -4.93 4.62
C VAL A 19 -0.52 -5.10 6.04
N GLY A 20 -0.43 -4.04 6.84
CA GLY A 20 -1.02 -4.01 8.18
C GLY A 20 -0.40 -2.94 9.10
N PRO A 21 -0.84 -2.88 10.37
CA PRO A 21 -1.85 -3.75 10.97
C PRO A 21 -3.27 -3.45 10.47
N LEU A 22 -4.08 -4.50 10.29
CA LEU A 22 -5.50 -4.46 9.96
C LEU A 22 -6.30 -4.98 11.16
N ARG A 23 -7.49 -4.42 11.42
CA ARG A 23 -8.30 -4.83 12.57
C ARG A 23 -9.41 -5.81 12.21
N GLY A 24 -9.73 -6.66 13.19
CA GLY A 24 -10.77 -7.67 13.09
C GLY A 24 -10.24 -9.07 12.80
N PRO A 25 -11.14 -10.06 12.70
CA PRO A 25 -10.76 -11.43 12.37
C PRO A 25 -10.33 -11.55 10.90
N ILE A 26 -9.49 -12.54 10.59
CA ILE A 26 -9.00 -12.78 9.23
C ILE A 26 -10.14 -13.04 8.23
N SER A 27 -11.23 -13.66 8.68
CA SER A 27 -12.43 -13.88 7.87
C SER A 27 -13.03 -12.55 7.38
N ARG A 28 -13.16 -11.55 8.27
CA ARG A 28 -13.63 -10.21 7.90
C ARG A 28 -12.68 -9.55 6.90
N VAL A 29 -11.38 -9.59 7.18
CA VAL A 29 -10.37 -8.99 6.29
C VAL A 29 -10.47 -9.62 4.89
N ARG A 30 -10.50 -10.95 4.81
CA ARG A 30 -10.66 -11.69 3.55
C ARG A 30 -11.93 -11.30 2.81
N THR A 31 -13.08 -11.25 3.50
CA THR A 31 -14.36 -10.86 2.89
C THR A 31 -14.30 -9.45 2.30
N VAL A 32 -13.67 -8.49 2.99
CA VAL A 32 -13.54 -7.12 2.49
C VAL A 32 -12.65 -7.08 1.24
N PHE A 33 -11.48 -7.73 1.26
CA PHE A 33 -10.61 -7.82 0.08
C PHE A 33 -11.36 -8.43 -1.12
N MET A 34 -12.07 -9.54 -0.92
CA MET A 34 -12.88 -10.17 -1.97
C MET A 34 -13.98 -9.26 -2.50
N ARG A 35 -14.69 -8.53 -1.62
CA ARG A 35 -15.76 -7.61 -2.01
C ARG A 35 -15.26 -6.53 -2.96
N TYR A 36 -14.12 -5.92 -2.65
CA TYR A 36 -13.47 -4.91 -3.51
C TYR A 36 -12.71 -5.52 -4.68
N GLY A 37 -12.57 -6.85 -4.73
CA GLY A 37 -11.76 -7.51 -5.75
C GLY A 37 -10.27 -7.21 -5.63
N ILE A 38 -9.81 -6.76 -4.46
CA ILE A 38 -8.42 -6.41 -4.21
C ILE A 38 -7.63 -7.67 -3.86
N ARG A 39 -6.44 -7.82 -4.46
CA ARG A 39 -5.55 -8.98 -4.34
C ARG A 39 -4.12 -8.55 -3.95
N LEU A 40 -3.38 -9.49 -3.38
CA LEU A 40 -1.96 -9.31 -3.00
C LEU A 40 -0.99 -9.86 -4.06
N SER A 41 -1.46 -10.76 -4.92
CA SER A 41 -0.71 -11.34 -6.04
C SER A 41 -1.63 -11.61 -7.23
N LEU A 42 -1.02 -11.82 -8.40
CA LEU A 42 -1.72 -12.27 -9.61
C LEU A 42 -2.29 -13.67 -9.46
N GLU A 43 -1.63 -14.52 -8.67
CA GLU A 43 -2.06 -15.89 -8.46
C GLU A 43 -3.14 -15.96 -7.38
N THR A 44 -4.27 -16.58 -7.71
CA THR A 44 -5.40 -16.70 -6.78
C THR A 44 -5.15 -17.65 -5.61
N SER A 45 -4.07 -18.43 -5.65
CA SER A 45 -3.76 -19.53 -4.72
C SER A 45 -2.56 -19.29 -3.81
N ASP A 46 -1.88 -18.15 -3.89
CA ASP A 46 -0.67 -17.93 -3.09
C ASP A 46 -0.96 -17.96 -1.58
N PRO A 47 -0.06 -18.57 -0.78
CA PRO A 47 -0.20 -18.58 0.66
C PRO A 47 0.01 -17.16 1.20
N VAL A 48 -1.09 -16.46 1.46
CA VAL A 48 -1.08 -15.25 2.28
C VAL A 48 -0.73 -15.68 3.71
N MET A 49 0.49 -15.38 4.13
CA MET A 49 0.90 -15.53 5.53
C MET A 49 0.21 -14.44 6.35
N VAL A 50 -0.44 -14.86 7.43
CA VAL A 50 -1.14 -13.95 8.35
C VAL A 50 -0.44 -14.01 9.70
N SER A 51 0.20 -12.91 10.10
CA SER A 51 0.70 -12.76 11.48
C SER A 51 -0.28 -11.91 12.29
N ARG A 52 -0.51 -12.31 13.55
CA ARG A 52 -1.30 -11.53 14.50
C ARG A 52 -0.35 -10.80 15.44
N HIS A 53 -0.36 -9.47 15.39
CA HIS A 53 0.33 -8.59 16.32
C HIS A 53 -0.67 -7.99 17.31
N ALA A 54 -0.19 -7.44 18.43
CA ALA A 54 -1.03 -6.76 19.42
C ALA A 54 -1.88 -5.62 18.81
N GLN A 55 -1.35 -4.98 17.77
CA GLN A 55 -1.99 -3.88 17.04
C GLN A 55 -3.01 -4.35 15.99
N GLY A 56 -2.91 -5.60 15.51
CA GLY A 56 -3.79 -6.15 14.48
C GLY A 56 -3.16 -7.26 13.63
N LEU A 57 -3.85 -7.64 12.56
CA LEU A 57 -3.39 -8.62 11.57
C LEU A 57 -2.45 -7.96 10.56
N VAL A 58 -1.40 -8.67 10.20
CA VAL A 58 -0.52 -8.31 9.09
C VAL A 58 -0.62 -9.42 8.06
N LEU A 59 -0.97 -9.03 6.83
CA LEU A 59 -0.95 -9.91 5.68
C LEU A 59 0.42 -9.79 5.00
N SER A 60 1.03 -10.91 4.64
CA SER A 60 2.26 -10.96 3.87
C SER A 60 2.09 -11.98 2.74
N CYS A 61 2.54 -11.63 1.55
CA CYS A 61 2.58 -12.52 0.40
C CYS A 61 3.92 -12.31 -0.31
N ALA A 62 4.52 -13.38 -0.82
CA ALA A 62 5.78 -13.35 -1.53
C ALA A 62 5.79 -14.45 -2.59
N GLY A 63 6.42 -14.18 -3.72
CA GLY A 63 6.52 -15.13 -4.83
C GLY A 63 6.31 -14.47 -6.19
N PRO A 64 6.29 -15.29 -7.25
CA PRO A 64 5.94 -14.86 -8.60
C PRO A 64 4.58 -14.17 -8.62
N GLY A 65 4.43 -13.14 -9.47
CA GLY A 65 3.17 -12.42 -9.61
C GLY A 65 2.79 -11.48 -8.46
N VAL A 66 3.59 -11.38 -7.40
CA VAL A 66 3.48 -10.30 -6.40
C VAL A 66 4.17 -9.05 -6.96
N ARG A 67 3.45 -7.91 -6.97
CA ARG A 67 3.98 -6.63 -7.50
C ARG A 67 4.37 -5.62 -6.42
N GLY A 68 4.26 -5.99 -5.14
CA GLY A 68 4.59 -5.08 -4.03
C GLY A 68 3.56 -3.97 -3.79
N TYR A 69 2.43 -3.98 -4.50
CA TYR A 69 1.26 -3.13 -4.28
C TYR A 69 -0.03 -3.94 -4.48
N LEU A 70 -1.16 -3.35 -4.11
CA LEU A 70 -2.47 -4.00 -4.19
C LEU A 70 -2.94 -4.05 -5.66
N LEU A 71 -3.46 -5.21 -6.06
CA LEU A 71 -3.97 -5.43 -7.40
C LEU A 71 -5.49 -5.49 -7.40
N ASP A 72 -6.13 -5.15 -8.51
CA ASP A 72 -7.56 -5.37 -8.72
C ASP A 72 -7.86 -6.76 -9.29
N ARG A 73 -9.08 -6.95 -9.81
CA ARG A 73 -9.55 -8.22 -10.37
C ARG A 73 -8.87 -8.57 -11.69
N ASP A 74 -8.45 -7.56 -12.43
CA ASP A 74 -7.78 -7.67 -13.73
C ASP A 74 -6.27 -7.87 -13.56
N GLY A 75 -5.78 -7.80 -12.32
CA GLY A 75 -4.37 -8.02 -12.00
C GLY A 75 -3.49 -6.80 -12.26
N ILE A 76 -4.10 -5.62 -12.43
CA ILE A 76 -3.39 -4.35 -12.50
C ILE A 76 -3.45 -3.64 -11.15
N GLU A 77 -2.73 -2.53 -11.01
CA GLU A 77 -2.72 -1.74 -9.78
C GLU A 77 -4.14 -1.28 -9.42
N ALA A 78 -4.58 -1.58 -8.19
CA ALA A 78 -5.90 -1.24 -7.73
C ALA A 78 -6.09 0.30 -7.69
N PRO A 79 -7.24 0.82 -8.17
CA PRO A 79 -7.53 2.25 -8.08
C PRO A 79 -7.46 2.75 -6.64
N SER A 80 -6.85 3.92 -6.44
CA SER A 80 -6.63 4.47 -5.10
C SER A 80 -7.95 4.70 -4.34
N SER A 81 -9.03 5.04 -5.05
CA SER A 81 -10.39 5.15 -4.48
C SER A 81 -10.87 3.85 -3.83
N ASP A 82 -10.57 2.72 -4.46
CA ASP A 82 -11.02 1.41 -4.01
C ASP A 82 -10.19 0.94 -2.82
N VAL A 83 -8.88 1.24 -2.86
CA VAL A 83 -7.99 1.00 -1.72
C VAL A 83 -8.38 1.87 -0.53
N ASP A 84 -8.64 3.16 -0.72
CA ASP A 84 -9.09 4.06 0.35
C ASP A 84 -10.43 3.59 0.95
N ALA A 85 -11.37 3.16 0.12
CA ALA A 85 -12.65 2.60 0.58
C ALA A 85 -12.47 1.27 1.33
N LEU A 86 -11.56 0.40 0.89
CA LEU A 86 -11.18 -0.81 1.61
C LEU A 86 -10.56 -0.47 2.97
N MET A 87 -9.65 0.51 3.03
CA MET A 87 -9.02 0.95 4.28
C MET A 87 -10.03 1.57 5.23
N ALA A 88 -11.04 2.30 4.73
CA ALA A 88 -12.13 2.83 5.53
C ALA A 88 -12.98 1.73 6.20
N LEU A 89 -12.91 0.47 5.74
CA LEU A 89 -13.61 -0.66 6.38
C LEU A 89 -12.74 -1.47 7.34
N LEU A 90 -11.42 -1.43 7.14
CA LEU A 90 -10.44 -2.26 7.85
C LEU A 90 -9.67 -1.52 8.94
N LEU A 91 -9.59 -0.20 8.84
CA LEU A 91 -8.93 0.66 9.82
C LEU A 91 -9.98 1.27 10.76
N PRO A 92 -9.86 1.10 12.09
CA PRO A 92 -10.61 1.90 13.05
C PRO A 92 -10.25 3.38 12.93
N ASP A 93 -11.10 4.26 13.45
CA ASP A 93 -10.74 5.67 13.54
C ASP A 93 -9.48 5.85 14.40
N ARG A 94 -8.63 6.82 14.02
CA ARG A 94 -7.33 7.12 14.64
C ARG A 94 -6.32 5.96 14.59
N SER A 95 -6.36 5.17 13.53
CA SER A 95 -5.42 4.05 13.33
C SER A 95 -4.66 4.16 12.01
N THR A 96 -3.60 3.37 11.91
CA THR A 96 -2.73 3.32 10.73
C THR A 96 -2.59 1.93 10.15
N CYS A 97 -2.33 1.89 8.86
CA CYS A 97 -1.83 0.70 8.18
C CYS A 97 -0.72 1.09 7.23
N ARG A 98 0.36 0.30 7.26
CA ARG A 98 1.46 0.41 6.31
C ARG A 98 1.35 -0.73 5.31
N LEU A 99 1.56 -0.38 4.05
CA LEU A 99 1.85 -1.31 2.98
C LEU A 99 3.31 -1.10 2.58
N THR A 100 4.08 -2.17 2.57
CA THR A 100 5.42 -2.17 2.00
C THR A 100 5.53 -3.34 1.05
N GLY A 101 6.15 -3.13 -0.09
CA GLY A 101 6.38 -4.21 -1.02
C GLY A 101 7.46 -3.89 -2.02
N HIS A 102 7.86 -4.90 -2.75
CA HIS A 102 8.76 -4.79 -3.86
C HIS A 102 8.48 -5.86 -4.90
N TYR A 103 9.02 -5.66 -6.10
CA TYR A 103 9.16 -6.70 -7.10
C TYR A 103 10.33 -6.41 -8.01
N ARG A 104 10.90 -7.47 -8.59
CA ARG A 104 11.93 -7.36 -9.62
C ARG A 104 11.27 -6.99 -10.94
N ALA A 105 11.57 -5.80 -11.45
CA ALA A 105 11.02 -5.29 -12.70
C ALA A 105 11.87 -5.73 -13.90
N GLU A 106 13.20 -5.72 -13.72
CA GLU A 106 14.21 -6.20 -14.67
C GLU A 106 15.31 -6.94 -13.87
N GLU A 107 16.21 -7.66 -14.53
CA GLU A 107 17.25 -8.46 -13.87
C GLU A 107 18.10 -7.65 -12.86
N ASP A 108 18.38 -6.38 -13.19
CA ASP A 108 19.20 -5.45 -12.41
C ASP A 108 18.39 -4.35 -11.71
N ARG A 109 17.05 -4.40 -11.78
CA ARG A 109 16.16 -3.36 -11.25
C ARG A 109 14.99 -3.90 -10.45
N MET A 110 14.80 -3.32 -9.27
CA MET A 110 13.71 -3.62 -8.37
C MET A 110 12.85 -2.38 -8.20
N VAL A 111 11.54 -2.56 -8.13
CA VAL A 111 10.64 -1.49 -7.71
C VAL A 111 10.29 -1.71 -6.25
N GLU A 112 10.52 -0.72 -5.40
CA GLU A 112 10.00 -0.67 -4.03
C GLU A 112 8.79 0.24 -3.97
N SER A 113 7.76 -0.20 -3.26
CA SER A 113 6.54 0.56 -3.00
C SER A 113 6.29 0.64 -1.50
N GLU A 114 5.97 1.83 -1.04
CA GLU A 114 5.51 2.09 0.31
C GLU A 114 4.22 2.91 0.25
N ALA A 115 3.23 2.52 1.04
CA ALA A 115 2.04 3.32 1.30
C ALA A 115 1.71 3.32 2.78
N LEU A 116 1.23 4.45 3.27
CA LEU A 116 0.81 4.64 4.65
C LEU A 116 -0.58 5.25 4.66
N TYR A 117 -1.50 4.53 5.29
CA TYR A 117 -2.90 4.89 5.42
C TYR A 117 -3.17 5.29 6.87
N TRP A 118 -3.86 6.41 7.04
CA TRP A 118 -4.37 6.91 8.31
C TRP A 118 -5.88 7.07 8.21
N ARG A 119 -6.61 6.59 9.22
CA ARG A 119 -8.01 6.95 9.36
C ARG A 119 -8.18 8.01 10.43
N VAL A 120 -8.75 9.16 10.09
CA VAL A 120 -8.97 10.27 11.03
C VAL A 120 -10.33 10.89 10.74
N SER A 121 -11.17 11.01 11.77
CA SER A 121 -12.50 11.62 11.68
C SER A 121 -13.38 10.98 10.59
N GLY A 122 -13.26 9.67 10.41
CA GLY A 122 -14.00 8.91 9.40
C GLY A 122 -13.42 8.96 7.98
N GLU A 123 -12.44 9.81 7.72
CA GLU A 123 -11.75 9.92 6.42
C GLU A 123 -10.47 9.09 6.39
N VAL A 124 -10.08 8.64 5.19
CA VAL A 124 -8.80 7.97 4.96
C VAL A 124 -7.84 8.94 4.28
N LEU A 125 -6.69 9.14 4.90
CA LEU A 125 -5.56 9.86 4.34
C LEU A 125 -4.49 8.85 3.94
N SER A 126 -3.86 9.04 2.79
CA SER A 126 -2.83 8.14 2.29
C SER A 126 -1.61 8.90 1.78
N SER A 127 -0.43 8.37 2.07
CA SER A 127 0.84 8.79 1.46
C SER A 127 1.48 7.58 0.82
N GLU A 128 1.94 7.72 -0.42
CA GLU A 128 2.52 6.65 -1.22
C GLU A 128 3.83 7.11 -1.85
N ARG A 129 4.77 6.18 -1.97
CA ARG A 129 6.05 6.39 -2.64
C ARG A 129 6.45 5.13 -3.36
N ARG A 130 6.92 5.28 -4.60
CA ARG A 130 7.46 4.19 -5.41
C ARG A 130 8.80 4.58 -6.00
N GLU A 131 9.77 3.70 -5.86
CA GLU A 131 11.14 3.92 -6.33
C GLU A 131 11.61 2.75 -7.17
N LEU A 132 12.40 3.05 -8.21
CA LEU A 132 13.21 2.08 -8.92
C LEU A 132 14.60 2.06 -8.27
N ILE A 133 15.07 0.88 -7.92
CA ILE A 133 16.35 0.64 -7.28
C ILE A 133 17.19 -0.22 -8.21
N GLY A 134 18.36 0.30 -8.58
CA GLY A 134 19.38 -0.45 -9.32
C GLY A 134 20.26 -1.28 -8.41
N THR A 135 20.84 -2.36 -8.95
CA THR A 135 21.88 -3.16 -8.26
C THR A 135 23.08 -2.34 -7.80
N ASP A 136 23.34 -1.21 -8.46
CA ASP A 136 24.41 -0.25 -8.18
C ASP A 136 24.10 0.74 -7.02
N GLY A 137 22.92 0.60 -6.42
CA GLY A 137 22.44 1.46 -5.34
C GLY A 137 21.73 2.74 -5.81
N THR A 138 21.63 2.97 -7.12
CA THR A 138 20.88 4.11 -7.63
C THR A 138 19.40 3.99 -7.29
N ARG A 139 18.80 5.11 -6.90
CA ARG A 139 17.37 5.19 -6.58
C ARG A 139 16.75 6.28 -7.44
N ARG A 140 15.67 5.93 -8.15
CA ARG A 140 14.90 6.88 -8.95
C ARG A 140 13.46 6.86 -8.48
N LEU A 141 12.94 8.02 -8.10
CA LEU A 141 11.52 8.18 -7.79
C LEU A 141 10.68 7.91 -9.05
N LEU A 142 9.76 6.96 -8.98
CA LEU A 142 8.80 6.69 -10.05
C LEU A 142 7.50 7.45 -9.82
N SER A 143 7.01 7.43 -8.58
CA SER A 143 5.82 8.19 -8.19
C SER A 143 5.85 8.51 -6.70
N ALA A 144 5.19 9.60 -6.35
CA ALA A 144 4.88 9.95 -4.97
C ALA A 144 3.50 10.58 -4.92
N ARG A 145 2.68 10.15 -3.97
CA ARG A 145 1.44 10.81 -3.58
C ARG A 145 1.55 11.17 -2.12
N SER A 146 1.29 12.43 -1.78
CA SER A 146 1.18 12.83 -0.38
C SER A 146 -0.28 13.03 -0.03
N ALA A 147 -0.62 12.78 1.23
CA ALA A 147 -1.96 13.01 1.74
C ALA A 147 -2.34 14.48 1.49
N GLN A 148 -3.32 14.69 0.62
CA GLN A 148 -4.02 15.96 0.53
C GLN A 148 -5.28 15.81 1.37
N ALA A 149 -5.53 16.76 2.26
CA ALA A 149 -6.81 16.82 2.96
C ALA A 149 -7.93 16.77 1.91
N PRO A 150 -9.00 15.97 2.11
CA PRO A 150 -10.09 15.95 1.16
C PRO A 150 -10.59 17.38 1.01
N ARG A 151 -10.67 17.84 -0.25
CA ARG A 151 -11.31 19.11 -0.56
C ARG A 151 -12.72 19.01 -0.01
N ARG A 152 -13.01 19.73 1.06
CA ARG A 152 -14.38 19.90 1.53
C ARG A 152 -15.19 20.26 0.30
N ARG A 153 -16.20 19.45 -0.03
CA ARG A 153 -17.25 19.89 -0.94
C ARG A 153 -17.95 21.00 -0.16
N ASP A 154 -17.50 22.23 -0.35
CA ASP A 154 -18.13 23.41 0.24
C ASP A 154 -19.52 23.54 -0.36
N GLY A 155 -20.46 22.86 0.28
CA GLY A 155 -21.87 23.14 0.17
C GLY A 155 -22.14 24.51 0.78
N ARG A 156 -22.07 25.54 -0.08
CA ARG A 156 -22.59 26.91 0.11
C ARG A 156 -21.78 27.85 1.01
N GLY A 157 -21.53 29.04 0.44
CA GLY A 157 -21.67 30.30 1.18
C GLY A 157 -20.38 31.05 1.39
N ALA A 158 -20.21 32.16 0.66
CA ALA A 158 -19.25 33.19 0.94
C ALA A 158 -19.28 33.61 2.42
N GLY A 159 -18.11 33.65 3.05
CA GLY A 159 -17.92 34.21 4.39
C GLY A 159 -16.52 34.76 4.51
N ARG A 160 -16.39 36.09 4.41
CA ARG A 160 -15.15 36.87 4.55
C ARG A 160 -14.35 36.43 5.77
N LEU A 161 -13.04 36.21 5.59
CA LEU A 161 -12.08 36.32 6.68
C LEU A 161 -12.04 37.78 7.15
N ILE A 162 -12.41 38.00 8.41
CA ILE A 162 -11.99 39.18 9.17
C ILE A 162 -10.71 38.77 9.90
N ALA A 163 -9.63 39.49 9.63
CA ALA A 163 -8.41 39.42 10.41
C ALA A 163 -8.63 40.19 11.74
N VAL A 164 -8.20 39.57 12.84
CA VAL A 164 -7.83 40.25 14.09
C VAL A 164 -6.49 39.67 14.52
#